data_AF-A0A378I149-F1
#
_entry.id   AF-A0A378I149-F1
#
_cell.length_a   1.000
_cell.length_b   1.000
_cell.length_c   1.000
_cell.angle_alpha   90.00
_cell.angle_beta   90.00
_cell.angle_gamma   90.00
#
_symmetry.space_group_name_H-M   'P 1'
#
loop_
_entity.id
_entity.type
_entity.pdbx_description
1 polymer ?
#
loop_
_entity_poly.entity_id
_entity_poly.type
_entity_poly.pdbx_seq_one_letter_code
_entity_poly.pdbx_strand_id
1 'polypeptide(L)'
;MESIIQLDNIYYRSKKRIKELGEVFTPDSYTEAMLSLLAHDKNFSWANENTVFFEPCCGHGNIVLVIFSKRLEAFFYNSKRYSKNYSAFYAVANAINTLWAIDIDSQNIADCRSRLFRKSLDFLKNKLKISDYEKLINRDKNFFAHLLCSIYWHIHENEMLSAVEKNKKHSKLNAQKTKASAGWLNKNKIRPLNFQLTWTAYFVQQIAKNSTPILFKKAMKFIEDINSNYGTKNKAFDFAKNLYGVKQNREMDLEGRCNQILH
;
A
#
# COMPACT_ATOMS: atom_id res chain seq x y z
N MET A 1 16.97 -24.31 0.53
CA MET A 1 15.95 -24.15 1.59
C MET A 1 15.36 -22.75 1.45
N GLU A 2 14.42 -22.56 0.53
CA GLU A 2 13.63 -21.33 0.48
C GLU A 2 12.38 -21.54 1.32
N SER A 3 12.33 -20.88 2.46
CA SER A 3 11.15 -20.82 3.33
C SER A 3 10.12 -19.88 2.70
N ILE A 4 9.44 -20.35 1.65
CA ILE A 4 8.22 -19.71 1.17
C ILE A 4 7.13 -20.07 2.17
N ILE A 5 6.88 -19.16 3.10
CA ILE A 5 5.78 -19.27 4.05
C ILE A 5 4.51 -18.86 3.31
N GLN A 6 3.66 -19.84 2.98
CA GLN A 6 2.29 -19.59 2.56
C GLN A 6 1.52 -19.03 3.77
N LEU A 7 1.22 -17.73 3.73
CA LEU A 7 0.58 -16.99 4.83
C LEU A 7 -0.93 -17.27 4.94
N ASP A 8 -1.51 -17.99 3.99
CA ASP A 8 -2.96 -18.17 3.87
C ASP A 8 -3.56 -18.99 5.04
N ASN A 9 -2.74 -19.69 5.82
CA ASN A 9 -3.13 -20.51 6.98
C ASN A 9 -2.43 -20.15 8.30
N ILE A 10 -1.74 -19.01 8.36
CA ILE A 10 -1.00 -18.61 9.55
C ILE A 10 -1.70 -17.40 10.16
N TYR A 11 -1.89 -17.36 11.48
CA TYR A 11 -2.59 -16.25 12.16
C TYR A 11 -1.64 -15.18 12.72
N TYR A 12 -0.32 -15.40 12.64
CA TYR A 12 0.75 -14.52 13.14
C TYR A 12 2.14 -15.01 12.65
N ARG A 13 3.15 -14.14 12.46
CA ARG A 13 4.48 -14.63 11.99
C ARG A 13 5.24 -15.42 13.05
N SER A 14 5.19 -14.99 14.30
CA SER A 14 5.77 -15.72 15.45
C SER A 14 5.13 -15.36 16.78
N LYS A 15 5.16 -16.27 17.76
CA LYS A 15 4.65 -16.00 19.12
C LYS A 15 5.36 -14.82 19.80
N LYS A 16 6.64 -14.61 19.46
CA LYS A 16 7.42 -13.46 19.91
C LYS A 16 6.80 -12.14 19.44
N ARG A 17 6.39 -12.06 18.17
CA ARG A 17 5.73 -10.86 17.60
C ARG A 17 4.34 -10.64 18.17
N ILE A 18 3.58 -11.69 18.51
CA ILE A 18 2.33 -11.52 19.29
C ILE A 18 2.64 -10.83 20.62
N LYS A 19 3.63 -11.34 21.37
CA LYS A 19 3.98 -10.82 22.70
C LYS A 19 4.53 -9.39 22.65
N GLU A 20 5.35 -9.08 21.65
CA GLU A 20 6.06 -7.80 21.56
C GLU A 20 5.30 -6.70 20.81
N LEU A 21 4.49 -7.08 19.81
CA LEU A 21 3.82 -6.16 18.90
C LEU A 21 2.29 -6.32 18.87
N GLY A 22 1.73 -7.33 19.53
CA GLY A 22 0.30 -7.64 19.43
C GLY A 22 -0.11 -8.10 18.03
N GLU A 23 0.82 -8.68 17.25
CA GLU A 23 0.56 -9.07 15.86
C GLU A 23 -0.53 -10.14 15.75
N VAL A 24 -1.54 -9.86 14.94
CA VAL A 24 -2.65 -10.75 14.61
C VAL A 24 -2.95 -10.62 13.12
N PHE A 25 -3.24 -11.73 12.45
CA PHE A 25 -3.68 -11.70 11.05
C PHE A 25 -5.20 -11.79 11.03
N THR A 26 -5.84 -10.67 10.66
CA THR A 26 -7.29 -10.64 10.46
C THR A 26 -7.67 -11.47 9.23
N PRO A 27 -8.52 -12.50 9.35
CA PRO A 27 -8.98 -13.25 8.19
C PRO A 27 -9.83 -12.39 7.25
N ASP A 28 -9.84 -12.74 5.97
CA ASP A 28 -10.54 -11.98 4.94
C ASP A 28 -12.06 -11.94 5.18
N SER A 29 -12.66 -13.02 5.68
CA SER A 29 -14.10 -13.09 6.00
C SER A 29 -14.52 -12.07 7.05
N TYR A 30 -13.72 -11.88 8.11
CA TYR A 30 -13.99 -10.88 9.15
C TYR A 30 -13.81 -9.46 8.62
N THR A 31 -12.79 -9.26 7.79
CA THR A 31 -12.54 -7.96 7.14
C THR A 31 -13.72 -7.56 6.25
N GLU A 32 -14.23 -8.49 5.44
CA GLU A 32 -15.40 -8.28 4.59
C GLU A 32 -16.66 -7.98 5.42
N ALA A 33 -16.91 -8.74 6.50
CA ALA A 33 -18.04 -8.49 7.39
C ALA A 33 -17.97 -7.08 8.01
N MET A 34 -16.80 -6.66 8.51
CA MET A 34 -16.60 -5.33 9.07
C MET A 34 -16.87 -4.22 8.06
N LEU A 35 -16.39 -4.35 6.82
CA LEU A 35 -16.58 -3.34 5.80
C LEU A 35 -18.00 -3.33 5.22
N SER A 36 -18.74 -4.43 5.34
CA SER A 36 -20.14 -4.49 4.94
C SER A 36 -21.03 -3.55 5.78
N LEU A 37 -20.62 -3.21 7.01
CA LEU A 37 -21.33 -2.26 7.87
C LEU A 37 -21.44 -0.86 7.24
N LEU A 38 -20.46 -0.46 6.43
CA LEU A 38 -20.49 0.82 5.71
C LEU A 38 -21.62 0.88 4.67
N ALA A 39 -22.10 -0.27 4.18
CA ALA A 39 -23.20 -0.33 3.23
C ALA A 39 -24.56 0.04 3.84
N HIS A 40 -24.67 0.09 5.18
CA HIS A 40 -25.89 0.55 5.85
C HIS A 40 -26.07 2.07 5.82
N ASP A 41 -24.99 2.82 5.58
CA ASP A 41 -25.09 4.26 5.36
C ASP A 41 -25.51 4.54 3.91
N LYS A 42 -26.71 5.08 3.72
CA LYS A 42 -27.27 5.41 2.40
C LYS A 42 -26.48 6.49 1.65
N ASN A 43 -25.69 7.30 2.36
CA ASN A 43 -24.88 8.36 1.77
C ASN A 43 -23.45 7.87 1.44
N PHE A 44 -23.10 6.66 1.86
CA PHE A 44 -21.78 6.11 1.63
C PHE A 44 -21.63 5.57 0.20
N SER A 45 -20.50 5.91 -0.44
CA SER A 45 -20.12 5.37 -1.74
C SER A 45 -18.64 5.07 -1.76
N TRP A 46 -18.28 3.85 -2.18
CA TRP A 46 -16.90 3.45 -2.40
C TRP A 46 -16.19 4.29 -3.48
N ALA A 47 -16.94 4.95 -4.36
CA ALA A 47 -16.42 5.84 -5.39
C ALA A 47 -16.44 7.33 -4.99
N ASN A 48 -16.68 7.66 -3.71
CA ASN A 48 -16.58 9.04 -3.23
C ASN A 48 -15.11 9.43 -3.03
N GLU A 49 -14.65 10.45 -3.76
CA GLU A 49 -13.30 11.01 -3.68
C GLU A 49 -13.05 11.76 -2.37
N ASN A 50 -14.09 12.28 -1.72
CA ASN A 50 -13.98 13.02 -0.47
C ASN A 50 -13.90 12.11 0.76
N THR A 51 -14.16 10.81 0.61
CA THR A 51 -14.06 9.83 1.69
C THR A 51 -12.61 9.34 1.82
N VAL A 52 -11.99 9.66 2.96
CA VAL A 52 -10.65 9.18 3.32
C VAL A 52 -10.76 7.97 4.26
N PHE A 53 -10.07 6.90 3.92
CA PHE A 53 -9.91 5.72 4.79
C PHE A 53 -8.57 5.78 5.51
N PHE A 54 -8.57 5.43 6.79
CA PHE A 54 -7.36 5.40 7.60
C PHE A 54 -7.30 4.13 8.44
N GLU A 55 -6.23 3.35 8.28
CA GLU A 55 -5.96 2.16 9.09
C GLU A 55 -4.77 2.41 10.05
N PRO A 56 -5.01 2.45 11.37
CA PRO A 56 -4.01 2.91 12.35
C PRO A 56 -2.98 1.86 12.78
N CYS A 57 -3.24 0.57 12.52
CA CYS A 57 -2.35 -0.55 12.86
C CYS A 57 -2.45 -1.59 11.73
N CYS A 58 -1.98 -1.22 10.54
CA CYS A 58 -2.37 -1.93 9.33
C CYS A 58 -1.77 -3.34 9.19
N GLY A 59 -0.79 -3.70 10.01
CA GLY A 59 0.00 -4.90 9.84
C GLY A 59 0.53 -4.97 8.40
N HIS A 60 0.49 -6.16 7.83
CA HIS A 60 0.82 -6.42 6.43
C HIS A 60 -0.32 -6.07 5.46
N GLY A 61 -1.37 -5.38 5.92
CA GLY A 61 -2.36 -4.71 5.06
C GLY A 61 -3.62 -5.51 4.74
N ASN A 62 -4.06 -6.47 5.55
CA ASN A 62 -5.26 -7.27 5.24
C ASN A 62 -6.51 -6.38 5.04
N ILE A 63 -6.79 -5.49 5.99
CA ILE A 63 -7.91 -4.52 5.89
C ILE A 63 -7.67 -3.50 4.77
N VAL A 64 -6.44 -2.98 4.69
CA VAL A 64 -6.02 -1.97 3.70
C VAL A 64 -6.26 -2.46 2.26
N LEU A 65 -5.91 -3.72 1.97
CA LEU A 65 -6.07 -4.32 0.65
C LEU A 65 -7.53 -4.53 0.25
N VAL A 66 -8.41 -4.87 1.21
CA VAL A 66 -9.84 -5.01 0.94
C VAL A 66 -10.47 -3.65 0.66
N ILE A 67 -10.19 -2.63 1.48
CA ILE A 67 -10.62 -1.24 1.24
C ILE A 67 -10.16 -0.78 -0.14
N PHE A 68 -8.86 -0.94 -0.43
CA PHE A 68 -8.29 -0.53 -1.72
C PHE A 68 -8.97 -1.24 -2.89
N SER A 69 -9.19 -2.56 -2.79
CA SER A 69 -9.86 -3.34 -3.85
C SER A 69 -11.29 -2.87 -4.12
N LYS A 70 -12.08 -2.61 -3.07
CA LYS A 70 -13.46 -2.11 -3.22
C LYS A 70 -13.48 -0.73 -3.87
N ARG A 71 -12.56 0.17 -3.47
CA ARG A 71 -12.42 1.50 -4.07
C ARG A 71 -11.98 1.44 -5.52
N LEU A 72 -11.02 0.58 -5.87
CA LEU A 72 -10.56 0.39 -7.25
C LEU A 72 -11.71 0.05 -8.19
N GLU A 73 -12.52 -0.96 -7.86
CA GLU A 73 -13.65 -1.36 -8.70
C GLU A 73 -14.70 -0.24 -8.77
N ALA A 74 -15.08 0.35 -7.62
CA ALA A 74 -16.08 1.40 -7.58
C ALA A 74 -15.68 2.63 -8.41
N PHE A 75 -14.45 3.15 -8.26
CA PHE A 75 -13.95 4.26 -9.06
C PHE A 75 -13.86 3.93 -10.55
N PHE A 76 -13.47 2.70 -10.90
CA PHE A 76 -13.38 2.29 -12.30
C PHE A 76 -14.75 2.25 -12.97
N TYR A 77 -15.75 1.64 -12.34
CA TYR A 77 -17.10 1.61 -12.89
C TYR A 77 -17.74 3.00 -12.94
N ASN A 78 -17.50 3.86 -11.95
CA ASN A 78 -18.00 5.22 -11.96
C ASN A 78 -17.34 6.07 -13.07
N SER A 79 -16.02 6.00 -13.21
CA SER A 79 -15.25 6.79 -14.18
C SER A 79 -15.48 6.41 -15.63
N LYS A 80 -15.94 5.18 -15.92
CA LYS A 80 -16.31 4.75 -17.27
C LYS A 80 -17.38 5.61 -17.93
N ARG A 81 -18.20 6.29 -17.13
CA ARG A 81 -19.24 7.22 -17.60
C ARG A 81 -18.62 8.48 -18.23
N TYR A 82 -17.39 8.82 -17.87
CA TYR A 82 -16.71 10.05 -18.26
C TYR A 82 -15.54 9.80 -19.21
N SER A 83 -14.76 8.73 -19.02
CA SER A 83 -13.62 8.42 -19.90
C SER A 83 -13.19 6.96 -19.83
N LYS A 84 -13.52 6.18 -20.88
CA LYS A 84 -13.19 4.74 -20.96
C LYS A 84 -11.69 4.45 -20.93
N ASN A 85 -10.88 5.29 -21.55
CA ASN A 85 -9.44 5.03 -21.74
C ASN A 85 -8.61 5.31 -20.47
N TYR A 86 -9.09 6.19 -19.58
CA TYR A 86 -8.37 6.57 -18.36
C TYR A 86 -8.99 6.03 -17.07
N SER A 87 -10.15 5.37 -17.14
CA SER A 87 -10.89 4.87 -15.97
C SER A 87 -10.01 4.03 -15.02
N ALA A 88 -9.13 3.19 -15.56
CA ALA A 88 -8.29 2.31 -14.75
C ALA A 88 -7.20 3.07 -13.97
N PHE A 89 -6.53 4.02 -14.64
CA PHE A 89 -5.52 4.88 -14.00
C PHE A 89 -6.15 5.81 -12.96
N TYR A 90 -7.28 6.40 -13.31
CA TYR A 90 -8.06 7.23 -12.40
C TYR A 90 -8.49 6.46 -11.15
N ALA A 91 -8.93 5.20 -11.29
CA ALA A 91 -9.32 4.38 -10.16
C ALA A 91 -8.16 4.11 -9.20
N VAL A 92 -6.98 3.76 -9.73
CA VAL A 92 -5.78 3.55 -8.91
C VAL A 92 -5.35 4.84 -8.23
N ALA A 93 -5.30 5.96 -8.97
CA ALA A 93 -4.90 7.25 -8.42
C ALA A 93 -5.80 7.69 -7.27
N ASN A 94 -7.12 7.63 -7.44
CA ASN A 94 -8.05 8.03 -6.39
C ASN A 94 -8.07 7.06 -5.21
N ALA A 95 -8.04 5.75 -5.46
CA ALA A 95 -8.03 4.76 -4.39
C ALA A 95 -6.82 4.95 -3.45
N ILE A 96 -5.61 5.19 -3.98
CA ILE A 96 -4.41 5.40 -3.15
C ILE A 96 -4.37 6.82 -2.55
N ASN A 97 -4.88 7.83 -3.25
CA ASN A 97 -4.87 9.21 -2.77
C ASN A 97 -5.74 9.42 -1.51
N THR A 98 -6.77 8.59 -1.36
CA THR A 98 -7.73 8.64 -0.24
C THR A 98 -7.51 7.55 0.81
N LEU A 99 -6.38 6.86 0.77
CA LEU A 99 -6.11 5.71 1.65
C LEU A 99 -4.82 5.95 2.43
N TRP A 100 -4.94 5.93 3.75
CA TRP A 100 -3.83 6.10 4.68
C TRP A 100 -3.72 4.86 5.55
N ALA A 101 -2.48 4.47 5.85
CA ALA A 101 -2.24 3.36 6.76
C ALA A 101 -0.90 3.54 7.47
N ILE A 102 -0.87 3.23 8.76
CA ILE A 102 0.36 3.22 9.53
C ILE A 102 0.48 1.94 10.34
N ASP A 103 1.71 1.62 10.68
CA ASP A 103 2.07 0.55 11.59
C ASP A 103 3.43 0.89 12.20
N ILE A 104 3.67 0.42 13.42
CA ILE A 104 4.91 0.68 14.14
C ILE A 104 6.07 -0.20 13.62
N ASP A 105 5.73 -1.32 12.97
CA ASP A 105 6.67 -2.29 12.44
C ASP A 105 6.97 -2.02 10.96
N SER A 106 8.25 -1.84 10.65
CA SER A 106 8.69 -1.49 9.30
C SER A 106 8.57 -2.65 8.29
N GLN A 107 8.55 -3.91 8.74
CA GLN A 107 8.33 -5.06 7.85
C GLN A 107 6.87 -5.14 7.44
N ASN A 108 5.94 -4.93 8.39
CA ASN A 108 4.52 -4.81 8.13
C ASN A 108 4.23 -3.73 7.07
N ILE A 109 4.84 -2.55 7.22
CA ILE A 109 4.74 -1.47 6.24
C ILE A 109 5.31 -1.86 4.88
N ALA A 110 6.49 -2.48 4.84
CA ALA A 110 7.09 -2.93 3.58
C ALA A 110 6.15 -3.90 2.84
N ASP A 111 5.60 -4.89 3.55
CA ASP A 111 4.70 -5.89 2.97
C ASP A 111 3.36 -5.29 2.53
N CYS A 112 2.79 -4.38 3.32
CA CYS A 112 1.58 -3.64 2.94
C CYS A 112 1.80 -2.84 1.65
N ARG A 113 2.93 -2.12 1.54
CA ARG A 113 3.30 -1.35 0.34
C ARG A 113 3.51 -2.26 -0.87
N SER A 114 4.21 -3.38 -0.72
CA SER A 114 4.40 -4.37 -1.78
C SER A 114 3.07 -4.91 -2.29
N ARG A 115 2.16 -5.29 -1.39
CA ARG A 115 0.83 -5.81 -1.75
C ARG A 115 -0.03 -4.77 -2.45
N LEU A 116 -0.04 -3.51 -1.99
CA LEU A 116 -0.76 -2.42 -2.64
C LEU A 116 -0.23 -2.13 -4.04
N PHE A 117 1.10 -2.10 -4.22
CA PHE A 117 1.70 -1.88 -5.52
C PHE A 117 1.37 -3.03 -6.48
N ARG A 118 1.52 -4.28 -6.04
CA ARG A 118 1.12 -5.46 -6.81
C ARG A 118 -0.36 -5.42 -7.21
N LYS A 119 -1.25 -5.11 -6.26
CA LYS A 119 -2.69 -5.02 -6.53
C LYS A 119 -3.01 -3.94 -7.57
N SER A 120 -2.30 -2.81 -7.52
CA SER A 120 -2.42 -1.74 -8.51
C SER A 120 -1.99 -2.21 -9.91
N LEU A 121 -0.85 -2.91 -10.00
CA LEU A 121 -0.35 -3.47 -11.25
C LEU A 121 -1.30 -4.53 -11.82
N ASP A 122 -1.75 -5.47 -10.99
CA ASP A 122 -2.71 -6.52 -11.38
C ASP A 122 -4.02 -5.92 -11.90
N PHE A 123 -4.53 -4.91 -11.20
CA PHE A 123 -5.74 -4.20 -11.61
C PHE A 123 -5.57 -3.52 -12.97
N LEU A 124 -4.53 -2.70 -13.14
CA LEU A 124 -4.27 -2.00 -14.41
C LEU A 124 -4.01 -2.98 -15.55
N LYS A 125 -3.19 -4.00 -15.32
CA LYS A 125 -2.89 -5.06 -16.29
C LYS A 125 -4.17 -5.71 -16.79
N ASN A 126 -5.07 -6.10 -15.88
CA ASN A 126 -6.35 -6.72 -16.20
C ASN A 126 -7.25 -5.76 -16.98
N LYS A 127 -7.54 -4.57 -16.44
CA LYS A 127 -8.50 -3.63 -17.06
C LYS A 127 -8.02 -3.08 -18.41
N LEU A 128 -6.70 -2.95 -18.59
CA LEU A 128 -6.08 -2.47 -19.83
C LEU A 128 -5.69 -3.59 -20.81
N LYS A 129 -5.86 -4.86 -20.41
CA LYS A 129 -5.48 -6.05 -21.19
C LYS A 129 -4.01 -6.04 -21.65
N ILE A 130 -3.10 -5.64 -20.76
CA ILE A 130 -1.66 -5.63 -21.03
C ILE A 130 -1.05 -6.96 -20.59
N SER A 131 -0.11 -7.51 -21.36
CA SER A 131 0.42 -8.87 -21.15
C SER A 131 1.33 -9.00 -19.92
N ASP A 132 2.13 -7.98 -19.62
CA ASP A 132 3.12 -8.00 -18.55
C ASP A 132 3.27 -6.62 -17.88
N TYR A 133 3.90 -6.59 -16.70
CA TYR A 133 4.08 -5.35 -15.94
C TYR A 133 5.08 -4.39 -16.58
N GLU A 134 6.08 -4.89 -17.32
CA GLU A 134 7.09 -4.05 -17.95
C GLU A 134 6.46 -3.15 -19.02
N LYS A 135 5.65 -3.73 -19.92
CA LYS A 135 4.88 -2.98 -20.92
C LYS A 135 3.91 -2.00 -20.28
N LEU A 136 3.24 -2.42 -19.19
CA LEU A 136 2.32 -1.57 -18.45
C LEU A 136 3.05 -0.34 -17.90
N ILE A 137 4.21 -0.53 -17.27
CA ILE A 137 4.96 0.54 -16.63
C ILE A 137 5.60 1.48 -17.65
N ASN A 138 6.13 0.92 -18.75
CA ASN A 138 6.68 1.71 -19.85
C ASN A 138 5.63 2.55 -20.58
N ARG A 139 4.33 2.20 -20.48
CA ARG A 139 3.24 3.00 -21.05
C ARG A 139 3.13 4.39 -20.41
N ASP A 140 3.36 4.50 -19.10
CA ASP A 140 3.29 5.77 -18.38
C ASP A 140 4.18 5.75 -17.11
N LYS A 141 5.48 5.97 -17.31
CA LYS A 141 6.46 5.98 -16.21
C LYS A 141 6.15 7.06 -15.16
N ASN A 142 5.60 8.21 -15.58
CA ASN A 142 5.25 9.30 -14.68
C ASN A 142 4.14 8.87 -13.72
N PHE A 143 3.08 8.23 -14.24
CA PHE A 143 2.02 7.68 -13.40
C PHE A 143 2.57 6.71 -12.35
N PHE A 144 3.44 5.78 -12.76
CA PHE A 144 4.02 4.81 -11.83
C PHE A 144 4.97 5.45 -10.81
N ALA A 145 5.70 6.50 -11.18
CA ALA A 145 6.49 7.27 -10.24
C ALA A 145 5.60 7.96 -9.19
N HIS A 146 4.47 8.54 -9.60
CA HIS A 146 3.48 9.09 -8.66
C HIS A 146 2.84 8.01 -7.78
N LEU A 147 2.53 6.83 -8.34
CA LEU A 147 1.97 5.72 -7.57
C LEU A 147 2.94 5.24 -6.50
N LEU A 148 4.21 5.02 -6.84
CA LEU A 148 5.26 4.65 -5.89
C LEU A 148 5.40 5.69 -4.77
N CYS A 149 5.41 6.96 -5.12
CA CYS A 149 5.51 8.04 -4.15
C CYS A 149 4.26 8.12 -3.26
N SER A 150 3.06 7.93 -3.82
CA SER A 150 1.80 7.94 -3.06
C SER A 150 1.73 6.79 -2.06
N ILE A 151 2.10 5.57 -2.49
CA ILE A 151 2.20 4.41 -1.59
C ILE A 151 3.23 4.66 -0.49
N TYR A 152 4.41 5.18 -0.84
CA TYR A 152 5.44 5.49 0.15
C TYR A 152 4.98 6.57 1.15
N TRP A 153 4.25 7.57 0.68
CA TRP A 153 3.81 8.72 1.48
C TRP A 153 2.64 8.39 2.40
N HIS A 154 1.60 7.70 1.90
CA HIS A 154 0.38 7.45 2.66
C HIS A 154 0.44 6.19 3.54
N ILE A 155 1.30 5.23 3.18
CA ILE A 155 1.49 3.97 3.89
C ILE A 155 2.86 4.05 4.52
N HIS A 156 2.99 4.28 5.83
CA HIS A 156 4.32 4.49 6.41
C HIS A 156 4.45 4.08 7.87
N GLU A 157 5.71 3.85 8.28
CA GLU A 157 6.02 3.52 9.66
C GLU A 157 5.69 4.70 10.57
N ASN A 158 4.80 4.47 11.52
CA ASN A 158 4.41 5.45 12.52
C ASN A 158 3.74 4.80 13.72
N GLU A 159 3.71 5.54 14.82
CA GLU A 159 2.96 5.15 16.02
C GLU A 159 1.63 5.93 16.06
N MET A 160 0.53 5.21 16.30
CA MET A 160 -0.83 5.76 16.16
C MET A 160 -1.13 6.92 17.12
N LEU A 161 -0.90 6.75 18.42
CA LEU A 161 -1.38 7.68 19.44
C LEU A 161 -0.78 9.08 19.29
N SER A 162 0.48 9.16 18.85
CA SER A 162 1.17 10.42 18.58
C SER A 162 0.90 10.96 17.17
N ALA A 163 0.54 10.11 16.22
CA ALA A 163 0.26 10.48 14.84
C ALA A 163 -1.05 11.24 14.66
N VAL A 164 -2.11 10.88 15.40
CA VAL A 164 -3.43 11.53 15.27
C VAL A 164 -3.65 12.69 16.24
N GLU A 165 -2.78 12.84 17.23
CA GLU A 165 -2.85 13.92 18.21
C GLU A 165 -2.20 15.20 17.68
N LYS A 166 -2.97 16.29 17.63
CA LYS A 166 -2.51 17.60 17.14
C LYS A 166 -1.68 18.34 18.19
N ASN A 167 -1.96 18.12 19.47
CA ASN A 167 -1.24 18.78 20.57
C ASN A 167 0.03 18.00 20.94
N LYS A 168 1.21 18.60 20.68
CA LYS A 168 2.51 17.96 20.95
C LYS A 168 2.70 17.47 22.39
N LYS A 169 2.11 18.13 23.39
CA LYS A 169 2.20 17.71 24.80
C LYS A 169 1.36 16.44 25.02
N HIS A 170 0.14 16.41 24.47
CA HIS A 170 -0.72 15.23 24.52
C HIS A 170 -0.16 14.06 23.69
N SER A 171 0.46 14.32 22.54
CA SER A 171 1.08 13.27 21.72
C SER A 171 2.14 12.50 22.52
N LYS A 172 2.99 13.22 23.28
CA LYS A 172 4.00 12.59 24.16
C LYS A 172 3.36 11.80 25.30
N LEU A 173 2.38 12.38 25.98
CA LEU A 173 1.68 11.72 27.09
C LEU A 173 0.96 10.45 26.62
N ASN A 174 0.29 10.50 25.47
CA ASN A 174 -0.41 9.34 24.92
C ASN A 174 0.55 8.24 24.48
N ALA A 175 1.65 8.57 23.80
CA ALA A 175 2.65 7.57 23.41
C ALA A 175 3.31 6.89 24.62
N GLN A 176 3.39 7.55 25.78
CA GLN A 176 3.92 6.95 27.02
C GLN A 176 2.98 5.94 27.68
N LYS A 177 1.73 5.82 27.23
CA LYS A 177 0.74 4.87 27.79
C LYS A 177 1.07 3.41 27.50
N THR A 178 1.86 3.12 26.46
CA THR A 178 2.29 1.75 26.14
C THR A 178 3.80 1.69 26.01
N LYS A 179 4.40 0.54 26.37
CA LYS A 179 5.85 0.33 26.25
C LYS A 179 6.32 0.37 24.80
N ALA A 180 5.52 -0.16 23.87
CA ALA A 180 5.83 -0.16 22.44
C ALA A 180 5.84 1.27 21.88
N SER A 181 4.79 2.05 22.15
CA SER A 181 4.68 3.44 21.69
C SER A 181 5.77 4.33 22.29
N ALA A 182 6.06 4.18 23.60
CA ALA A 182 7.14 4.90 24.26
C ALA A 182 8.51 4.56 23.66
N GLY A 183 8.75 3.27 23.41
CA GLY A 183 9.99 2.79 22.79
C GLY A 183 10.20 3.30 21.37
N TRP A 184 9.13 3.36 20.57
CA TRP A 184 9.18 3.91 19.22
C TRP A 184 9.45 5.40 19.22
N LEU A 185 8.80 6.17 20.10
CA LEU A 185 9.01 7.62 20.25
C LEU A 185 10.41 7.98 20.78
N ASN A 186 11.06 7.11 21.53
CA ASN A 186 12.45 7.34 21.94
C ASN A 186 13.43 7.23 20.75
N LYS A 187 13.10 6.39 19.76
CA LYS A 187 13.91 6.16 18.56
C LYS A 187 13.53 7.11 17.41
N ASN A 188 12.31 7.63 17.43
CA ASN A 188 11.74 8.43 16.35
C ASN A 188 11.14 9.74 16.88
N LYS A 189 11.15 10.79 16.07
CA LYS A 189 10.42 12.02 16.41
C LYS A 189 8.91 11.81 16.22
N ILE A 190 8.09 12.62 16.89
CA ILE A 190 6.64 12.70 16.61
C ILE A 190 6.46 13.04 15.13
N ARG A 191 5.63 12.26 14.43
CA ARG A 191 5.29 12.45 13.02
C ARG A 191 3.76 12.54 12.89
N PRO A 192 3.16 13.72 13.04
CA PRO A 192 1.71 13.87 12.92
C PRO A 192 1.24 13.55 11.50
N LEU A 193 0.10 12.89 11.37
CA LEU A 193 -0.55 12.65 10.09
C LEU A 193 -1.24 13.93 9.61
N ASN A 194 -1.15 14.16 8.30
CA ASN A 194 -1.88 15.23 7.64
C ASN A 194 -2.60 14.67 6.41
N PHE A 195 -3.85 14.26 6.61
CA PHE A 195 -4.70 13.70 5.57
C PHE A 195 -4.96 14.65 4.40
N GLN A 196 -4.77 15.96 4.59
CA GLN A 196 -4.94 16.98 3.55
C GLN A 196 -3.68 17.17 2.70
N LEU A 197 -2.50 16.86 3.25
CA LEU A 197 -1.23 16.93 2.52
C LEU A 197 -0.88 15.55 1.95
N THR A 198 -1.70 15.11 0.99
CA THR A 198 -1.41 13.92 0.19
C THR A 198 -0.13 14.13 -0.63
N TRP A 199 0.43 13.04 -1.16
CA TRP A 199 1.55 13.13 -2.11
C TRP A 199 1.22 14.04 -3.30
N THR A 200 0.01 13.92 -3.86
CA THR A 200 -0.42 14.70 -5.02
C THR A 200 -0.52 16.18 -4.68
N ALA A 201 -1.13 16.53 -3.53
CA ALA A 201 -1.21 17.90 -3.05
C ALA A 201 0.19 18.50 -2.83
N TYR A 202 1.09 17.75 -2.19
CA TYR A 202 2.47 18.17 -1.99
C TYR A 202 3.20 18.36 -3.33
N PHE A 203 3.06 17.43 -4.28
CA PHE A 203 3.70 17.52 -5.58
C PHE A 203 3.24 18.76 -6.35
N VAL A 204 1.93 19.03 -6.40
CA VAL A 204 1.36 20.22 -7.04
C VAL A 204 1.92 21.50 -6.41
N GLN A 205 2.03 21.57 -5.08
CA GLN A 205 2.63 22.72 -4.40
C GLN A 205 4.11 22.93 -4.76
N GLN A 206 4.86 21.86 -5.03
CA GLN A 206 6.27 21.96 -5.43
C GLN A 206 6.40 22.41 -6.89
N ILE A 207 5.56 21.88 -7.79
CA ILE A 207 5.54 22.30 -9.19
C ILE A 207 5.18 23.79 -9.31
N ALA A 208 4.21 24.29 -8.52
CA ALA A 208 3.89 25.72 -8.47
C ALA A 208 5.08 26.61 -8.03
N LYS A 209 6.10 26.01 -7.38
CA LYS A 209 7.35 26.66 -7.00
C LYS A 209 8.50 26.36 -7.98
N ASN A 210 8.18 25.87 -9.18
CA ASN A 210 9.16 25.43 -10.18
C ASN A 210 10.15 24.37 -9.65
N SER A 211 9.69 23.51 -8.74
CA SER A 211 10.50 22.49 -8.08
C SER A 211 9.91 21.10 -8.29
N THR A 212 10.76 20.14 -8.67
CA THR A 212 10.38 18.72 -8.71
C THR A 212 10.83 18.02 -7.43
N PRO A 213 9.92 17.39 -6.67
CA PRO A 213 10.27 16.66 -5.46
C PRO A 213 11.38 15.62 -5.66
N ILE A 214 12.32 15.56 -4.71
CA ILE A 214 13.41 14.57 -4.72
C ILE A 214 12.84 13.14 -4.71
N LEU A 215 11.74 12.89 -3.99
CA LEU A 215 11.10 11.57 -3.95
C LEU A 215 10.60 11.14 -5.34
N PHE A 216 10.06 12.07 -6.13
CA PHE A 216 9.63 11.80 -7.50
C PHE A 216 10.82 11.47 -8.41
N LYS A 217 11.88 12.29 -8.35
CA LYS A 217 13.13 12.02 -9.10
C LYS A 217 13.70 10.64 -8.77
N LYS A 218 13.68 10.26 -7.49
CA LYS A 218 14.08 8.93 -7.02
C LYS A 218 13.19 7.81 -7.56
N ALA A 219 11.88 8.04 -7.69
CA ALA A 219 10.94 7.07 -8.23
C ALA A 219 11.13 6.87 -9.74
N MET A 220 11.32 7.97 -10.49
CA MET A 220 11.66 7.92 -11.92
C MET A 220 12.95 7.13 -12.16
N LYS A 221 14.02 7.49 -11.43
CA LYS A 221 15.29 6.76 -11.50
C LYS A 221 15.12 5.28 -11.14
N PHE A 222 14.33 4.97 -10.12
CA PHE A 222 14.04 3.59 -9.75
C PHE A 222 13.39 2.80 -10.90
N ILE A 223 12.39 3.37 -11.57
CA ILE A 223 11.71 2.76 -12.73
C ILE A 223 12.67 2.58 -13.92
N GLU A 224 13.55 3.54 -14.17
CA GLU A 224 14.56 3.46 -15.23
C GLU A 224 15.60 2.37 -14.96
N ASP A 225 16.09 2.30 -13.71
CA ASP A 225 17.17 1.39 -13.33
C ASP A 225 16.72 -0.08 -13.25
N ILE A 226 15.43 -0.33 -13.02
CA ILE A 226 14.87 -1.69 -13.07
C ILE A 226 15.10 -2.36 -14.43
N ASN A 227 15.05 -1.59 -15.51
CA ASN A 227 15.27 -2.12 -16.85
C ASN A 227 16.76 -2.23 -17.20
N SER A 228 17.66 -1.65 -16.39
CA SER A 228 19.08 -1.53 -16.71
C SER A 228 19.99 -2.56 -16.03
N ASN A 229 19.46 -3.51 -15.25
CA ASN A 229 20.22 -4.47 -14.42
C ASN A 229 21.19 -3.82 -13.41
N TYR A 230 21.20 -2.50 -13.27
CA TYR A 230 22.05 -1.80 -12.31
C TYR A 230 21.37 -1.73 -10.95
N GLY A 231 21.99 -2.37 -9.95
CA GLY A 231 21.53 -2.34 -8.57
C GLY A 231 21.50 -0.91 -8.01
N THR A 232 20.31 -0.36 -7.79
CA THR A 232 20.17 0.94 -7.16
C THR A 232 20.37 0.86 -5.65
N LYS A 233 21.24 1.72 -5.11
CA LYS A 233 21.37 1.95 -3.65
C LYS A 233 20.13 2.61 -3.01
N ASN A 234 19.07 2.87 -3.77
CA ASN A 234 17.87 3.54 -3.27
C ASN A 234 16.95 2.54 -2.55
N LYS A 235 16.87 2.66 -1.21
CA LYS A 235 16.03 1.81 -0.38
C LYS A 235 14.55 2.21 -0.32
N ALA A 236 14.19 3.41 -0.78
CA ALA A 236 12.83 3.95 -0.58
C ALA A 236 11.74 3.11 -1.27
N PHE A 237 12.06 2.50 -2.41
CA PHE A 237 11.12 1.70 -3.21
C PHE A 237 11.49 0.21 -3.22
N ASP A 238 12.22 -0.27 -2.22
CA ASP A 238 12.59 -1.69 -2.10
C ASP A 238 11.36 -2.61 -2.10
N PHE A 239 10.24 -2.14 -1.54
CA PHE A 239 8.95 -2.85 -1.56
C PHE A 239 8.45 -3.18 -2.98
N ALA A 240 8.91 -2.45 -4.00
CA ALA A 240 8.49 -2.67 -5.37
C ALA A 240 9.46 -3.60 -6.14
N LYS A 241 10.72 -3.77 -5.70
CA LYS A 241 11.78 -4.50 -6.43
C LYS A 241 11.38 -5.91 -6.88
N ASN A 242 10.81 -6.70 -5.97
CA ASN A 242 10.48 -8.11 -6.24
C ASN A 242 9.36 -8.29 -7.28
N LEU A 243 8.59 -7.24 -7.59
CA LEU A 243 7.50 -7.30 -8.56
C LEU A 243 7.98 -7.11 -10.00
N TYR A 244 9.19 -6.59 -10.19
CA TYR A 244 9.81 -6.43 -11.50
C TYR A 244 10.59 -7.67 -11.96
N GLY A 245 10.99 -8.54 -11.02
CA GLY A 245 11.73 -9.76 -11.27
C GLY A 245 10.88 -11.01 -11.55
N VAL A 246 9.54 -10.91 -11.61
CA VAL A 246 8.64 -12.06 -11.86
C VAL A 246 8.63 -12.47 -13.35
N LYS A 247 9.80 -12.42 -13.99
CA LYS A 247 10.01 -12.84 -15.39
C LYS A 247 10.54 -14.28 -15.54
N GLN A 248 10.67 -15.08 -14.47
CA GLN A 248 11.25 -16.44 -14.62
C GLN A 248 10.53 -17.64 -14.00
N ASN A 249 9.61 -17.52 -13.02
CA ASN A 249 9.11 -18.72 -12.31
C ASN A 249 7.57 -18.86 -12.28
N ARG A 250 6.87 -18.69 -13.41
CA ARG A 250 5.41 -18.97 -13.46
C ARG A 250 4.96 -20.03 -14.45
N GLU A 251 5.87 -20.67 -15.19
CA GLU A 251 5.50 -21.77 -16.10
C GLU A 251 5.77 -23.18 -15.53
N MET A 252 6.31 -23.32 -14.32
CA MET A 252 6.73 -24.64 -13.81
C MET A 252 5.93 -25.22 -12.63
N ASP A 253 4.87 -24.57 -12.15
CA ASP A 253 4.23 -24.98 -10.87
C ASP A 253 2.72 -25.25 -10.97
N LEU A 254 2.16 -25.40 -12.18
CA LEU A 254 0.74 -25.73 -12.38
C LEU A 254 0.47 -27.17 -12.86
N GLU A 255 1.46 -27.89 -13.39
CA GLU A 255 1.28 -29.28 -13.87
C GLU A 255 1.81 -30.35 -12.89
N GLY A 256 2.61 -29.99 -11.88
CA GLY A 256 3.30 -30.96 -11.02
C GLY A 256 2.60 -31.39 -9.73
N ARG A 257 1.49 -30.75 -9.31
CA ARG A 257 0.90 -30.97 -7.98
C ARG A 257 -0.47 -31.68 -7.97
N CYS A 258 -0.96 -32.13 -9.12
CA CYS A 258 -2.26 -32.81 -9.20
C CYS A 258 -2.21 -34.32 -8.90
N ASN A 259 -1.03 -34.95 -8.76
CA ASN A 259 -0.91 -36.41 -8.74
C ASN A 259 -0.35 -37.05 -7.44
N GLN A 260 -0.33 -36.37 -6.29
CA GLN A 260 0.22 -36.97 -5.05
C GLN A 260 -0.62 -36.80 -3.77
N ILE A 261 -1.94 -36.63 -3.89
CA ILE A 261 -2.84 -36.76 -2.73
C ILE A 261 -3.96 -37.76 -3.05
N LEU A 262 -3.56 -39.00 -3.32
CA LEU A 262 -4.39 -40.20 -3.19
C LEU A 262 -3.42 -41.35 -2.91
N HIS A 263 -3.05 -41.53 -1.64
CA HIS A 263 -2.80 -42.80 -0.95
C HIS A 263 -2.38 -42.55 0.49
#